data_AF-A0A4Y2CBG3-F1
#
_entry.id   AF-A0A4Y2CBG3-F1
#
_cell.length_a   1.000
_cell.length_b   1.000
_cell.length_c   1.000
_cell.angle_alpha   90.00
_cell.angle_beta   90.00
_cell.angle_gamma   90.00
#
_symmetry.space_group_name_H-M   'P 1'
#
loop_
_entity.id
_entity.type
_entity.pdbx_description
1 polymer ?
#
loop_
_entity_poly.entity_id
_entity_poly.type
_entity_poly.pdbx_seq_one_letter_code
_entity_poly.pdbx_strand_id
1 'polypeptide(L)'
;MKKGQEEMKKGQEEMKNQIQSHVENQVGEIKDHVNSCIERIEDDVQSMKRDIGDVKGEVQRKIEEVEEKVQGKIGDLEKRLCELEDRPLNFPANPELTYSRPTVKSLTFDGQTSWIVFKTQFDVVSSANGWNNRVKASHLVVSPRISGGGSSRNTF
;
A
#
# COMPACT_ATOMS: atom_id res chain seq x y z
N MET A 1 -30.67 -52.71 64.57
CA MET A 1 -29.78 -52.65 63.39
C MET A 1 -30.43 -52.03 62.15
N LYS A 2 -31.66 -52.38 61.74
CA LYS A 2 -32.31 -51.83 60.52
C LYS A 2 -32.38 -50.29 60.43
N LYS A 3 -32.74 -49.60 61.52
CA LYS A 3 -32.90 -48.12 61.53
C LYS A 3 -31.62 -47.35 61.18
N GLY A 4 -30.45 -47.80 61.65
CA GLY A 4 -29.17 -47.13 61.35
C GLY A 4 -28.72 -47.26 59.89
N GLN A 5 -29.12 -48.34 59.20
CA GLN A 5 -28.86 -48.48 57.76
C GLN A 5 -29.75 -47.56 56.91
N GLU A 6 -31.01 -47.36 57.30
CA GLU A 6 -31.92 -46.43 56.62
C GLU A 6 -31.47 -44.98 56.78
N GLU A 7 -31.06 -44.58 57.98
CA GLU A 7 -30.50 -43.24 58.23
C GLU A 7 -29.22 -42.98 57.42
N MET A 8 -28.34 -43.98 57.31
CA MET A 8 -27.12 -43.87 56.49
C MET A 8 -27.44 -43.73 54.99
N LYS A 9 -28.39 -44.51 54.47
CA LYS A 9 -28.83 -44.38 53.07
C LYS A 9 -29.43 -43.01 52.80
N LYS A 10 -30.26 -42.50 53.71
CA LYS A 10 -30.85 -41.16 53.59
C LYS A 10 -29.77 -40.07 53.59
N GLY A 11 -28.78 -40.15 54.48
CA GLY A 11 -27.65 -39.20 54.52
C GLY A 11 -26.81 -39.23 53.24
N GLN A 12 -26.60 -40.40 52.64
CA GLN A 12 -25.94 -40.52 51.34
C GLN A 12 -26.75 -39.90 50.21
N GLU A 13 -28.07 -40.10 50.18
CA GLU A 13 -28.98 -39.52 49.19
C GLU A 13 -28.98 -37.98 49.30
N GLU A 14 -29.09 -37.43 50.51
CA GLU A 14 -29.04 -35.98 50.75
C GLU A 14 -27.71 -35.38 50.30
N MET A 15 -26.58 -36.02 50.63
CA MET A 15 -25.26 -35.56 50.21
C MET A 15 -25.10 -35.59 48.69
N LYS A 16 -25.58 -36.65 48.04
CA LYS A 16 -25.55 -36.77 46.57
C LYS A 16 -26.38 -35.67 45.91
N ASN A 17 -27.60 -35.41 46.41
CA ASN A 17 -28.47 -34.36 45.86
C ASN A 17 -27.88 -32.96 46.05
N GLN A 18 -27.25 -32.69 47.19
CA GLN A 18 -26.55 -31.42 47.41
C GLN A 18 -25.38 -31.24 46.43
N ILE A 19 -24.52 -32.26 46.27
CA ILE A 19 -23.41 -32.23 45.31
C ILE A 19 -23.93 -32.01 43.89
N GLN A 20 -24.97 -32.76 43.50
CA GLN A 20 -25.56 -32.63 42.17
C GLN A 20 -26.10 -31.21 41.94
N SER A 21 -26.87 -30.65 42.88
CA SER A 21 -27.41 -29.29 42.76
C SER A 21 -26.30 -28.22 42.71
N HIS A 22 -25.22 -28.40 43.47
CA HIS A 22 -24.10 -27.46 43.48
C HIS A 22 -23.38 -27.46 42.13
N VAL A 23 -23.11 -28.65 41.57
CA VAL A 23 -22.49 -28.79 40.26
C VAL A 23 -23.40 -28.22 39.16
N GLU A 24 -24.70 -28.51 39.20
CA GLU A 24 -25.67 -27.96 38.24
C GLU A 24 -25.70 -26.42 38.27
N ASN A 25 -25.71 -25.82 39.47
CA ASN A 25 -25.66 -24.36 39.63
C ASN A 25 -24.35 -23.77 39.11
N GLN A 26 -23.19 -24.35 39.45
CA GLN A 26 -21.89 -23.87 38.97
C GLN A 26 -21.77 -23.96 37.45
N VAL A 27 -22.26 -25.06 36.86
CA VAL A 27 -22.29 -25.21 35.39
C VAL A 27 -23.20 -24.17 34.75
N GLY A 28 -24.34 -23.84 35.38
CA GLY A 28 -25.22 -22.76 34.96
C GLY A 28 -24.51 -21.40 34.95
N GLU A 29 -23.88 -21.03 36.06
CA GLU A 29 -23.13 -19.77 36.17
C GLU A 29 -22.00 -19.67 35.14
N ILE A 30 -21.22 -20.75 34.97
CA ILE A 30 -20.14 -20.80 33.96
C ILE A 30 -20.71 -20.62 32.56
N LYS A 31 -21.84 -21.26 32.24
CA LYS A 31 -22.50 -21.13 30.95
C LYS A 31 -22.93 -19.68 30.69
N ASP A 32 -23.52 -19.02 31.67
CA ASP A 32 -23.96 -17.63 31.54
C ASP A 32 -22.77 -16.68 31.36
N HIS A 33 -21.69 -16.88 32.12
CA HIS A 33 -20.45 -16.12 31.95
C HIS A 33 -19.82 -16.32 30.56
N VAL A 34 -19.80 -17.56 30.06
CA VAL A 34 -19.27 -17.86 28.72
C VAL A 34 -20.12 -17.19 27.64
N ASN A 35 -21.46 -17.27 27.74
CA ASN A 35 -22.35 -16.60 26.79
C ASN A 35 -22.16 -15.08 26.80
N SER A 36 -22.07 -14.46 27.98
CA SER A 36 -21.80 -13.02 28.09
C SER A 36 -20.44 -12.63 27.48
N CYS A 37 -19.42 -13.48 27.65
CA CYS A 37 -18.11 -13.26 27.01
C CYS A 37 -18.20 -13.36 25.48
N ILE A 38 -18.95 -14.34 24.96
CA ILE A 38 -19.18 -14.52 23.52
C ILE A 38 -19.87 -13.29 22.93
N GLU A 39 -20.96 -12.81 23.54
CA GLU A 39 -21.69 -11.62 23.07
C GLU A 39 -20.78 -10.39 22.98
N ARG A 40 -19.94 -10.15 23.99
CA ARG A 40 -18.97 -9.05 23.97
C ARG A 40 -17.96 -9.18 22.84
N ILE A 41 -17.45 -10.38 22.60
CA ILE A 41 -16.51 -10.64 21.50
C ILE A 41 -17.21 -10.40 20.15
N GLU A 42 -18.46 -10.84 20.00
CA GLU A 42 -19.24 -10.61 18.78
C GLU A 42 -19.44 -9.11 18.53
N ASP A 43 -19.79 -8.33 19.55
CA ASP A 43 -19.91 -6.88 19.48
C ASP A 43 -18.59 -6.21 19.05
N ASP A 44 -17.48 -6.58 19.70
CA ASP A 44 -16.14 -6.05 19.38
C ASP A 44 -15.77 -6.37 17.91
N VAL A 45 -16.03 -7.60 17.46
CA VAL A 45 -15.76 -8.03 16.07
C VAL A 45 -16.61 -7.24 15.06
N GLN A 46 -17.88 -6.97 15.36
CA GLN A 46 -18.74 -6.15 14.49
C GLN A 46 -18.28 -4.69 14.45
N SER A 47 -17.85 -4.13 15.58
CA SER A 47 -17.27 -2.78 15.62
C SER A 47 -16.01 -2.71 14.77
N MET A 48 -15.07 -3.64 14.97
CA MET A 48 -13.83 -3.71 14.18
C MET A 48 -14.12 -3.83 12.67
N LYS A 49 -15.12 -4.62 12.27
CA LYS A 49 -15.52 -4.76 10.87
C LYS A 49 -15.99 -3.43 10.28
N ARG A 50 -16.69 -2.61 11.06
CA ARG A 50 -17.12 -1.26 10.65
C ARG A 50 -15.92 -0.32 10.49
N ASP A 51 -15.05 -0.27 11.49
CA ASP A 51 -13.86 0.59 11.48
C ASP A 51 -12.95 0.28 10.28
N ILE A 52 -12.74 -1.00 9.97
CA ILE A 52 -11.99 -1.43 8.79
C ILE A 52 -12.65 -0.91 7.50
N GLY A 53 -13.98 -0.93 7.43
CA GLY A 53 -14.74 -0.38 6.31
C GLY A 53 -14.54 1.12 6.13
N ASP A 54 -14.62 1.88 7.23
CA ASP A 54 -14.44 3.33 7.23
C ASP A 54 -13.02 3.72 6.84
N VAL A 55 -12.01 3.07 7.42
CA VAL A 55 -10.59 3.27 7.07
C VAL A 55 -10.35 2.95 5.60
N LYS A 56 -10.91 1.86 5.08
CA LYS A 56 -10.79 1.51 3.66
C LYS A 56 -11.37 2.61 2.77
N GLY A 57 -12.55 3.14 3.12
CA GLY A 57 -13.18 4.24 2.38
C GLY A 57 -12.39 5.54 2.43
N GLU A 58 -11.80 5.88 3.57
CA GLU A 58 -10.95 7.07 3.71
C GLU A 58 -9.67 6.95 2.88
N VAL A 59 -9.00 5.79 2.92
CA VAL A 59 -7.80 5.53 2.12
C VAL A 59 -8.11 5.61 0.63
N GLN A 60 -9.22 5.02 0.17
CA GLN A 60 -9.62 5.10 -1.23
C GLN A 60 -9.83 6.56 -1.68
N ARG A 61 -10.56 7.35 -0.89
CA ARG A 61 -10.81 8.78 -1.18
C ARG A 61 -9.52 9.60 -1.25
N LYS A 62 -8.57 9.34 -0.34
CA LYS A 62 -7.24 9.99 -0.34
C LYS A 62 -6.43 9.65 -1.59
N ILE A 63 -6.52 8.41 -2.07
CA ILE A 63 -5.86 7.99 -3.31
C ILE A 63 -6.46 8.75 -4.50
N GLU A 64 -7.79 8.78 -4.61
CA GLU A 64 -8.50 9.50 -5.69
C GLU A 64 -8.12 11.01 -5.70
N GLU A 65 -8.09 11.66 -4.54
CA GLU A 65 -7.69 13.08 -4.42
C GLU A 65 -6.23 13.31 -4.85
N VAL A 66 -5.33 12.39 -4.50
CA VAL A 66 -3.92 12.48 -4.90
C VAL A 66 -3.78 12.26 -6.40
N GLU A 67 -4.49 11.29 -6.98
CA GLU A 67 -4.50 11.04 -8.43
C GLU A 67 -4.99 12.26 -9.20
N GLU A 68 -6.11 12.87 -8.79
CA GLU A 68 -6.63 14.09 -9.41
C GLU A 68 -5.62 15.24 -9.36
N LYS A 69 -4.99 15.47 -8.19
CA LYS A 69 -3.95 16.51 -8.04
C LYS A 69 -2.73 16.26 -8.93
N VAL A 70 -2.31 15.00 -9.08
CA VAL A 70 -1.17 14.64 -9.94
C VAL A 70 -1.53 14.84 -11.40
N GLN A 71 -2.71 14.38 -11.84
CA GLN A 71 -3.19 14.56 -13.21
C GLN A 71 -3.33 16.04 -13.56
N GLY A 72 -3.88 16.87 -12.67
CA GLY A 72 -3.97 18.32 -12.88
C GLY A 72 -2.60 18.97 -13.07
N LYS A 73 -1.62 18.63 -12.22
CA LYS A 73 -0.23 19.13 -12.36
C LYS A 73 0.44 18.66 -13.64
N ILE A 74 0.17 17.45 -14.11
CA ILE A 74 0.69 16.94 -15.38
C ILE A 74 0.10 17.75 -16.53
N GLY A 75 -1.22 17.97 -16.56
CA GLY A 75 -1.88 18.78 -17.59
C GLY A 75 -1.35 20.21 -17.65
N ASP A 76 -1.12 20.84 -16.50
CA ASP A 76 -0.50 22.18 -16.43
C ASP A 76 0.92 22.20 -17.02
N LEU A 77 1.70 21.15 -16.77
CA LEU A 77 3.05 21.02 -17.31
C LEU A 77 3.04 20.75 -18.82
N GLU A 78 2.13 19.90 -19.31
CA GLU A 78 1.93 19.64 -20.73
C GLU A 78 1.58 20.92 -21.48
N LYS A 79 0.64 21.72 -20.96
CA LYS A 79 0.28 23.02 -21.54
C LYS A 79 1.49 23.97 -21.62
N ARG A 80 2.25 24.10 -20.52
CA ARG A 80 3.45 24.95 -20.48
C ARG A 80 4.54 24.46 -21.43
N LEU A 81 4.62 23.15 -21.66
CA LEU A 81 5.57 22.57 -22.62
C LEU A 81 5.19 22.93 -24.05
N CYS A 82 3.90 22.84 -24.43
CA CYS A 82 3.41 23.27 -25.74
C CYS A 82 3.70 24.76 -25.99
N GLU A 83 3.43 25.63 -25.02
CA GLU A 83 3.71 27.07 -25.12
C GLU A 83 5.21 27.39 -25.34
N LEU A 84 6.11 26.54 -24.83
CA LEU A 84 7.55 26.67 -25.05
C LEU A 84 8.01 26.13 -26.40
N GLU A 85 7.37 25.08 -26.91
CA GLU A 85 7.65 24.49 -28.22
C GLU A 85 7.23 25.43 -29.37
N ASP A 86 6.09 26.10 -29.23
CA ASP A 86 5.56 27.04 -30.23
C ASP A 86 6.28 28.40 -30.24
N ARG A 87 7.16 28.68 -29.26
CA ARG A 87 7.97 29.91 -29.25
C ARG A 87 9.09 29.78 -30.29
N PRO A 88 9.08 30.55 -31.39
CA PRO A 88 10.16 30.50 -32.36
C PRO A 88 11.46 30.91 -31.69
N LEU A 89 12.42 29.99 -31.63
CA LEU A 89 13.80 30.29 -31.24
C LEU A 89 14.43 31.12 -32.37
N ASN A 90 14.21 32.44 -32.37
CA ASN A 90 14.99 33.38 -33.17
C ASN A 90 16.39 33.47 -32.56
N PHE A 91 17.23 32.46 -32.85
CA PHE A 91 18.67 32.63 -32.75
C PHE A 91 19.08 33.57 -33.88
N PRO A 92 19.70 34.74 -33.61
CA PRO A 92 20.47 35.39 -34.66
C PRO A 92 21.51 34.37 -35.12
N ALA A 93 21.46 34.01 -36.40
CA ALA A 93 22.41 33.08 -37.00
C ALA A 93 23.82 33.64 -36.80
N ASN A 94 24.54 33.14 -35.79
CA ASN A 94 25.95 33.47 -35.59
C ASN A 94 26.77 32.49 -36.44
N PRO A 95 27.46 32.93 -37.51
CA PRO A 95 28.12 32.04 -38.46
C PRO A 95 29.47 31.44 -37.99
N GLU A 96 29.90 31.62 -36.74
CA GLU A 96 31.29 31.30 -36.34
C GLU A 96 31.48 30.08 -35.43
N LEU A 97 30.45 29.35 -35.02
CA LEU A 97 30.64 28.19 -34.14
C LEU A 97 30.69 26.87 -34.91
N THR A 98 31.80 26.64 -35.61
CA THR A 98 32.26 25.29 -35.97
C THR A 98 32.78 24.55 -34.73
N TYR A 99 31.98 24.46 -33.66
CA TYR A 99 32.27 23.49 -32.60
C TYR A 99 31.88 22.12 -33.12
N SER A 100 32.88 21.25 -33.29
CA SER A 100 32.68 19.85 -33.60
C SER A 100 31.62 19.27 -32.67
N ARG A 101 30.46 18.93 -33.23
CA ARG A 101 29.39 18.21 -32.54
C ARG A 101 29.98 16.87 -32.12
N PRO A 102 30.20 16.59 -30.81
CA PRO A 102 30.62 15.27 -30.40
C PRO A 102 29.45 14.33 -30.73
N THR A 103 29.66 13.40 -31.65
CA THR A 103 28.72 12.30 -31.92
C THR A 103 28.78 11.32 -30.74
N VAL A 104 28.33 11.76 -29.56
CA VAL A 104 28.27 10.90 -28.38
C VAL A 104 26.98 10.12 -28.44
N LYS A 105 27.10 8.79 -28.50
CA LYS A 105 25.97 7.85 -28.53
C LYS A 105 25.04 8.16 -27.35
N SER A 106 23.78 8.44 -27.65
CA SER A 106 22.74 8.60 -26.63
C SER A 106 22.59 7.30 -25.84
N LEU A 107 22.56 7.39 -24.52
CA LEU A 107 22.22 6.24 -23.67
C LEU A 107 20.71 5.98 -23.85
N THR A 108 20.35 4.88 -24.49
CA THR A 108 18.96 4.48 -24.71
C THR A 108 18.46 3.70 -23.51
N PHE A 109 17.38 4.14 -22.89
CA PHE A 109 16.69 3.35 -21.87
C PHE A 109 16.03 2.14 -22.55
N ASP A 110 16.47 0.94 -22.18
CA ASP A 110 16.09 -0.32 -22.82
C ASP A 110 14.88 -1.01 -22.15
N GLY A 111 14.42 -0.47 -21.01
CA GLY A 111 13.35 -1.05 -20.21
C GLY A 111 13.74 -2.35 -19.48
N GLN A 112 14.96 -2.87 -19.66
CA GLN A 112 15.47 -4.03 -18.94
C GLN A 112 16.10 -3.62 -17.60
N THR A 113 16.72 -2.45 -17.56
CA THR A 113 17.32 -1.89 -16.35
C THR A 113 16.32 -0.99 -15.60
N SER A 114 16.37 -0.98 -14.26
CA SER A 114 15.47 -0.11 -13.48
C SER A 114 15.79 1.37 -13.71
N TRP A 115 14.78 2.23 -13.58
CA TRP A 115 14.93 3.68 -13.79
C TRP A 115 16.03 4.32 -12.92
N ILE A 116 16.21 3.82 -11.69
CA ILE A 116 17.26 4.28 -10.77
C ILE A 116 18.65 3.93 -11.31
N VAL A 117 18.82 2.72 -11.84
CA VAL A 117 20.10 2.29 -12.45
C VAL A 117 20.39 3.12 -13.69
N PHE A 118 19.39 3.35 -14.54
CA PHE A 118 19.53 4.23 -15.70
C PHE A 118 19.94 5.65 -15.30
N LYS A 119 19.30 6.24 -14.29
CA LYS A 119 19.64 7.59 -13.79
C LYS A 119 21.08 7.68 -13.29
N THR A 120 21.54 6.70 -12.52
CA THR A 120 22.92 6.65 -12.04
C THR A 120 23.92 6.54 -13.19
N GLN A 121 23.66 5.66 -14.16
CA GLN A 121 24.52 5.51 -15.33
C GLN A 121 24.52 6.78 -16.19
N PHE A 122 23.36 7.39 -16.39
CA PHE A 122 23.23 8.67 -17.10
C PHE A 122 23.98 9.80 -16.41
N ASP A 123 23.93 9.89 -15.08
CA ASP A 123 24.62 10.93 -14.32
C ASP A 123 26.15 10.73 -14.34
N VAL A 124 26.63 9.48 -14.29
CA VAL A 124 28.06 9.15 -14.47
C VAL A 124 28.54 9.50 -15.88
N VAL A 125 27.83 9.05 -16.91
CA VAL A 125 28.18 9.29 -18.32
C VAL A 125 28.11 10.78 -18.65
N SER A 126 27.09 11.49 -18.18
CA SER A 126 26.96 12.92 -18.42
C SER A 126 28.04 13.74 -17.73
N SER A 127 28.50 13.31 -16.55
CA SER A 127 29.58 13.97 -15.82
C SER A 127 30.94 13.70 -16.46
N ALA A 128 31.22 12.45 -16.85
CA ALA A 128 32.45 12.07 -17.54
C ALA A 128 32.60 12.78 -18.90
N ASN A 129 31.48 13.03 -19.59
CA ASN A 129 31.46 13.75 -20.86
C ASN A 129 31.33 15.29 -20.71
N GLY A 130 31.33 15.83 -19.49
CA GLY A 130 31.23 17.27 -19.24
C GLY A 130 29.94 17.91 -19.76
N TRP A 131 28.83 17.17 -19.81
CA TRP A 131 27.56 17.69 -20.32
C TRP A 131 26.99 18.76 -19.40
N ASN A 132 26.64 19.91 -19.98
CA ASN A 132 25.88 20.94 -19.28
C ASN A 132 24.38 20.56 -19.17
N ASN A 133 23.64 21.27 -18.32
CA ASN A 133 22.23 20.98 -18.04
C ASN A 133 21.35 20.95 -19.30
N ARG A 134 21.68 21.77 -20.31
CA ARG A 134 20.95 21.79 -21.59
C ARG A 134 21.13 20.48 -22.35
N VAL A 135 22.36 20.00 -22.47
CA VAL A 135 22.67 18.72 -23.15
C VAL A 135 22.09 17.53 -22.37
N LYS A 136 22.16 17.55 -21.03
CA LYS A 136 21.53 16.52 -20.19
C LYS A 136 20.02 16.46 -20.41
N ALA A 137 19.35 17.61 -20.44
CA ALA A 137 17.91 17.68 -20.69
C ALA A 137 17.56 17.16 -22.11
N SER A 138 18.30 17.57 -23.15
CA SER A 138 18.05 17.10 -24.51
C SER A 138 18.15 15.58 -24.65
N HIS A 139 19.13 14.92 -24.01
CA HIS A 139 19.23 13.46 -24.07
C HIS A 139 18.16 12.74 -23.24
N LEU A 140 17.77 13.26 -22.07
CA LEU A 140 16.68 12.69 -21.27
C LEU A 140 15.32 12.74 -21.97
N VAL A 141 15.11 13.74 -22.84
CA VAL A 141 13.88 13.88 -23.65
C VAL A 141 13.82 12.85 -24.77
N VAL A 142 14.98 12.43 -25.31
CA VAL A 142 15.06 11.45 -26.41
C VAL A 142 15.08 10.01 -25.90
N SER A 143 15.33 9.77 -24.61
CA SER A 143 15.23 8.43 -24.01
C SER A 143 13.76 7.95 -24.01
N PRO A 144 13.40 6.89 -24.76
CA PRO A 144 12.04 6.40 -24.80
C PRO A 144 11.59 5.95 -23.40
N ARG A 145 10.54 6.56 -22.86
CA ARG A 145 9.85 6.03 -21.69
C ARG A 145 8.89 4.96 -22.21
N ILE A 146 9.30 3.69 -22.21
CA ILE A 146 8.32 2.62 -22.38
C ILE A 146 7.41 2.68 -21.15
N SER A 147 6.18 3.15 -21.39
CA SER A 147 5.06 3.06 -20.45
C SER A 147 5.01 1.64 -19.91
N GLY A 148 5.15 1.48 -18.59
CA GLY A 148 5.07 0.20 -17.90
C GLY A 148 3.65 -0.35 -17.92
N GLY A 149 3.23 -0.87 -19.08
CA GLY A 149 2.16 -1.85 -19.18
C GLY A 149 2.75 -3.23 -18.87
N GLY A 150 2.82 -3.58 -17.59
CA GLY A 150 3.45 -4.82 -17.13
C GLY A 150 2.83 -5.32 -15.85
N SER A 151 1.56 -5.73 -15.93
CA SER A 151 0.92 -6.60 -14.96
C SER A 151 1.77 -7.86 -14.77
N SER A 152 2.50 -7.97 -13.66
CA SER A 152 2.92 -9.27 -13.12
C SER A 152 2.15 -9.50 -11.84
N ARG A 153 1.08 -10.30 -11.98
CA ARG A 153 0.52 -11.10 -10.91
C ARG A 153 1.65 -11.94 -10.34
N ASN A 154 2.02 -11.71 -9.08
CA ASN A 154 2.66 -12.74 -8.29
C ASN A 154 1.57 -13.40 -7.45
N THR A 155 1.07 -14.53 -7.97
CA THR A 155 0.48 -15.60 -7.17
C THR A 155 1.62 -16.48 -6.68
N PHE A 156 1.85 -16.51 -5.37
CA PHE A 156 2.26 -17.68 -4.60
C PHE A 156 1.53 -17.62 -3.27
#